data_AF-A0AAV4IE43-F1
#
_entry.id   AF-A0AAV4IE43-F1
#
_cell.length_a   1.000
_cell.length_b   1.000
_cell.length_c   1.000
_cell.angle_alpha   90.00
_cell.angle_beta   90.00
_cell.angle_gamma   90.00
#
_symmetry.space_group_name_H-M   'P 1'
#
loop_
_entity.id
_entity.type
_entity.pdbx_description
1 polymer ?
#
loop_
_entity_poly.entity_id
_entity_poly.type
_entity_poly.pdbx_seq_one_letter_code
_entity_poly.pdbx_strand_id
1 'polypeptide(L)'
;MWASYKSNANERVRDTLAHELCHAAVRLINGVKESHGPVWRSWAQKVNRAFPFMPVIARCHDYVIATKYTYQCTKCNYRIGRHSKSLDTDKKVCGHCLGKFEVYLTRDLNSSEGARTPATPRTPRTPNKFALFVKESYAEVKKKDNSLKHADVMKILSQQFSEKNKISE
;
A
#
# COMPACT_ATOMS: atom_id res chain seq x y z
N MET A 1 -26.42 22.61 0.19
CA MET A 1 -25.22 22.67 1.05
C MET A 1 -24.83 21.24 1.40
N TRP A 2 -23.89 20.63 0.68
CA TRP A 2 -23.41 19.29 1.00
C TRP A 2 -22.16 19.44 1.85
N ALA A 3 -22.28 19.16 3.14
CA ALA A 3 -21.13 19.07 4.03
C ALA A 3 -20.26 17.91 3.53
N SER A 4 -19.02 18.22 3.12
CA SER A 4 -18.01 17.23 2.81
C SER A 4 -17.67 16.50 4.11
N TYR A 5 -18.36 15.40 4.35
CA TYR A 5 -18.20 14.60 5.55
C TYR A 5 -16.86 13.88 5.47
N LYS A 6 -15.92 14.28 6.34
CA LYS A 6 -14.62 13.63 6.44
C LYS A 6 -14.82 12.32 7.20
N SER A 7 -15.20 11.27 6.48
CA SER A 7 -15.52 9.97 7.10
C SER A 7 -14.31 9.42 7.86
N ASN A 8 -14.50 9.09 9.14
CA ASN A 8 -13.49 8.43 9.96
C ASN A 8 -13.34 6.95 9.54
N ALA A 9 -12.33 6.27 10.07
CA ALA A 9 -12.03 4.89 9.67
C ALA A 9 -13.22 3.92 9.84
N ASN A 10 -14.06 4.11 10.87
CA ASN A 10 -15.20 3.24 11.15
C ASN A 10 -16.33 3.43 10.14
N GLU A 11 -16.61 4.69 9.78
CA GLU A 11 -17.62 5.00 8.76
C GLU A 11 -17.20 4.48 7.39
N ARG A 12 -15.92 4.58 7.05
CA ARG A 12 -15.39 3.99 5.82
C ARG A 12 -15.58 2.48 5.77
N VAL A 13 -15.29 1.78 6.87
CA VAL A 13 -15.49 0.32 6.95
C VAL A 13 -16.97 -0.02 6.80
N ARG A 14 -17.86 0.70 7.49
CA ARG A 14 -19.31 0.51 7.41
C ARG A 14 -19.83 0.73 5.99
N ASP A 15 -19.46 1.84 5.36
CA ASP A 15 -19.97 2.24 4.05
C ASP A 15 -19.45 1.28 2.96
N THR A 16 -18.17 0.88 3.03
CA THR A 16 -17.60 -0.17 2.16
C THR A 16 -18.27 -1.51 2.40
N LEU A 17 -18.50 -1.93 3.65
CA LEU A 17 -19.19 -3.19 3.93
C LEU A 17 -20.60 -3.21 3.34
N ALA A 18 -21.36 -2.12 3.48
CA ALA A 18 -22.69 -2.01 2.89
C ALA A 18 -22.67 -2.12 1.35
N HIS A 19 -21.66 -1.52 0.70
CA HIS A 19 -21.42 -1.66 -0.73
C HIS A 19 -21.15 -3.11 -1.14
N GLU A 20 -20.24 -3.79 -0.43
CA GLU A 20 -19.88 -5.18 -0.72
C GLU A 20 -21.04 -6.15 -0.44
N LEU A 21 -21.89 -5.87 0.55
CA LEU A 21 -23.11 -6.64 0.79
C LEU A 21 -24.14 -6.50 -0.34
N CYS A 22 -24.22 -5.34 -1.00
CA CYS A 22 -25.04 -5.20 -2.21
C CYS A 22 -24.52 -6.10 -3.33
N HIS A 23 -23.19 -6.18 -3.50
CA HIS A 23 -22.56 -7.11 -4.44
C HIS A 23 -22.79 -8.58 -4.07
N ALA A 24 -22.81 -8.92 -2.79
CA ALA A 24 -23.12 -10.26 -2.32
C ALA A 24 -24.58 -10.62 -2.58
N ALA A 25 -25.52 -9.71 -2.29
CA ALA A 25 -26.95 -9.90 -2.53
C ALA A 25 -27.26 -10.17 -4.01
N VAL A 26 -26.65 -9.41 -4.93
CA VAL A 26 -26.78 -9.63 -6.38
C VAL A 26 -26.35 -11.05 -6.77
N ARG A 27 -25.25 -11.55 -6.20
CA ARG A 27 -24.73 -12.88 -6.52
C ARG A 27 -25.53 -14.01 -5.87
N LEU A 28 -25.83 -13.88 -4.58
CA LEU A 28 -26.39 -14.96 -3.76
C LEU A 28 -27.92 -15.03 -3.82
N ILE A 29 -28.59 -13.87 -3.89
CA ILE A 29 -30.06 -13.81 -3.88
C ILE A 29 -30.59 -13.76 -5.31
N ASN A 30 -30.00 -12.94 -6.19
CA ASN A 30 -30.48 -12.83 -7.57
C ASN A 30 -29.83 -13.82 -8.54
N GLY A 31 -28.69 -14.42 -8.18
CA GLY A 31 -27.95 -15.32 -9.08
C GLY A 31 -27.36 -14.63 -10.31
N VAL A 32 -27.22 -13.30 -10.29
CA VAL A 32 -26.73 -12.52 -11.44
C VAL A 32 -25.26 -12.16 -11.25
N LYS A 33 -24.48 -12.24 -12.33
CA LYS A 33 -23.08 -11.78 -12.36
C LYS A 33 -22.99 -10.40 -12.99
N GLU A 34 -23.31 -9.37 -12.21
CA GLU A 34 -23.12 -7.96 -12.58
C GLU A 34 -22.28 -7.22 -11.54
N SER A 35 -21.68 -6.10 -11.95
CA SER A 35 -20.95 -5.21 -11.03
C SER A 35 -21.94 -4.24 -10.37
N HIS A 36 -22.27 -3.13 -11.03
CA HIS A 36 -23.15 -2.07 -10.51
C HIS A 36 -24.36 -1.80 -11.42
N GLY A 37 -24.94 -2.88 -11.94
CA GLY A 37 -26.10 -2.86 -12.83
C GLY A 37 -27.41 -2.50 -12.11
N PRO A 38 -28.56 -2.62 -12.79
CA PRO A 38 -29.87 -2.29 -12.22
C PRO A 38 -30.20 -3.07 -10.95
N VAL A 39 -29.80 -4.34 -10.85
CA VAL A 39 -30.09 -5.19 -9.69
C VAL A 39 -29.28 -4.70 -8.48
N TRP A 40 -28.00 -4.40 -8.67
CA TRP A 40 -27.16 -3.80 -7.63
C TRP A 40 -27.73 -2.47 -7.15
N ARG A 41 -28.19 -1.60 -8.06
CA ARG A 41 -28.81 -0.32 -7.69
C ARG A 41 -30.07 -0.52 -6.85
N SER A 42 -30.87 -1.55 -7.14
CA SER A 42 -32.06 -1.86 -6.36
C SER A 42 -31.70 -2.24 -4.91
N TRP A 43 -30.62 -2.98 -4.69
CA TRP A 43 -30.11 -3.32 -3.36
C TRP A 43 -29.54 -2.10 -2.63
N ALA A 44 -28.71 -1.31 -3.31
CA ALA A 44 -28.21 -0.05 -2.75
C ALA A 44 -29.36 0.87 -2.30
N GLN A 45 -30.43 0.98 -3.09
CA GLN A 45 -31.63 1.72 -2.71
C GLN A 45 -32.34 1.13 -1.49
N LYS A 46 -32.44 -0.20 -1.36
CA LYS A 46 -33.03 -0.84 -0.17
C LYS A 46 -32.22 -0.50 1.08
N VAL A 47 -30.89 -0.56 1.01
CA VAL A 47 -30.03 -0.19 2.15
C VAL A 47 -30.17 1.29 2.48
N ASN A 48 -30.16 2.19 1.49
CA ASN A 48 -30.38 3.63 1.71
C ASN A 48 -31.74 3.94 2.37
N ARG A 49 -32.80 3.17 2.06
CA ARG A 49 -34.11 3.33 2.70
C ARG A 49 -34.13 2.78 4.12
N ALA A 50 -33.47 1.65 4.37
CA ALA A 50 -33.40 1.04 5.69
C ALA A 50 -32.51 1.83 6.66
N PHE A 51 -31.49 2.49 6.16
CA PHE A 51 -30.50 3.24 6.94
C PHE A 51 -30.36 4.68 6.43
N PRO A 52 -31.40 5.53 6.59
CA PRO A 52 -31.41 6.90 6.04
C PRO A 52 -30.37 7.83 6.69
N PHE A 53 -29.81 7.44 7.83
CA PHE A 53 -28.73 8.16 8.52
C PHE A 53 -27.34 7.88 7.92
N MET A 54 -27.20 6.86 7.06
CA MET A 54 -25.95 6.60 6.35
C MET A 54 -25.88 7.41 5.06
N PRO A 55 -24.67 7.77 4.59
CA PRO A 55 -24.49 8.31 3.26
C PRO A 55 -25.06 7.37 2.19
N VAL A 56 -25.51 7.95 1.08
CA VAL A 56 -25.98 7.18 -0.08
C VAL A 56 -24.87 6.26 -0.57
N ILE A 57 -25.16 4.96 -0.68
CA ILE A 57 -24.19 3.99 -1.21
C ILE A 57 -23.85 4.36 -2.65
N ALA A 58 -22.63 4.86 -2.84
CA ALA A 58 -22.08 5.21 -4.14
C ALA A 58 -21.54 3.99 -4.88
N ARG A 59 -21.45 4.10 -6.22
CA ARG A 59 -20.85 3.09 -7.09
C ARG A 59 -19.34 2.97 -6.89
N CYS A 60 -18.69 4.11 -6.67
CA CYS A 60 -17.27 4.20 -6.47
C CYS A 60 -17.03 4.67 -5.03
N HIS A 61 -16.00 4.11 -4.41
CA HIS A 61 -15.48 4.66 -3.17
C HIS A 61 -14.84 6.03 -3.46
N ASP A 62 -15.22 7.04 -2.68
CA ASP A 62 -14.77 8.42 -2.82
C ASP A 62 -13.74 8.83 -1.74
N TYR A 63 -13.26 7.88 -0.93
CA TYR A 63 -12.33 8.22 0.14
C TYR A 63 -10.95 8.62 -0.40
N VAL A 64 -10.40 9.66 0.22
CA VAL A 64 -9.04 10.13 -0.03
C VAL A 64 -8.07 9.08 0.53
N ILE A 65 -7.35 8.41 -0.37
CA ILE A 65 -6.29 7.46 0.02
C ILE A 65 -5.03 8.26 0.35
N ALA A 66 -4.65 8.27 1.63
CA ALA A 66 -3.36 8.78 2.03
C ALA A 66 -2.25 7.84 1.54
N THR A 67 -1.48 8.29 0.55
CA THR A 67 -0.34 7.54 0.00
C THR A 67 0.98 8.08 0.54
N LYS A 68 2.02 7.25 0.56
CA LYS A 68 3.36 7.65 1.02
C LYS A 68 4.14 8.40 -0.06
N TYR A 69 3.97 7.99 -1.32
CA TYR A 69 4.68 8.53 -2.46
C TYR A 69 3.71 9.15 -3.44
N THR A 70 4.10 10.27 -4.04
CA THR A 70 3.35 10.93 -5.11
C THR A 70 4.25 11.08 -6.32
N TYR A 71 3.79 10.60 -7.47
CA TYR A 71 4.42 10.83 -8.76
C TYR A 71 3.81 12.07 -9.39
N GLN A 72 4.61 13.09 -9.64
CA GLN A 72 4.16 14.34 -10.27
C GLN A 72 4.77 14.44 -11.67
N CYS A 73 3.93 14.73 -12.66
CA CYS A 73 4.40 14.97 -14.02
C CYS A 73 5.15 16.30 -14.08
N THR A 74 6.33 16.29 -14.69
CA THR A 74 7.19 17.49 -14.82
C THR A 74 6.65 18.53 -15.80
N LYS A 75 5.75 18.15 -16.71
CA LYS A 75 5.16 19.06 -17.71
C LYS A 75 3.83 19.68 -17.26
N CYS A 76 2.85 18.84 -16.89
CA CYS A 76 1.49 19.29 -16.60
C CYS A 76 1.11 19.24 -15.11
N ASN A 77 2.05 18.90 -14.22
CA ASN A 77 1.83 18.77 -12.78
C ASN A 77 0.76 17.76 -12.36
N TYR A 78 0.27 16.90 -13.26
CA TYR A 78 -0.63 15.80 -12.90
C TYR A 78 0.02 14.87 -11.86
N ARG A 79 -0.74 14.49 -10.82
CA ARG A 79 -0.25 13.73 -9.67
C ARG A 79 -0.92 12.38 -9.54
N ILE A 80 -0.13 11.36 -9.21
CA ILE A 80 -0.60 10.00 -8.89
C ILE A 80 -0.04 9.56 -7.53
N GLY A 81 -0.90 9.20 -6.59
CA GLY A 81 -0.49 8.63 -5.30
C GLY A 81 -0.21 7.12 -5.36
N ARG A 82 0.83 6.65 -4.65
CA ARG A 82 1.19 5.23 -4.49
C ARG A 82 1.71 4.91 -3.08
N HIS A 83 1.39 3.72 -2.55
CA HIS A 83 1.89 3.26 -1.25
C HIS A 83 3.37 2.82 -1.29
N SER A 84 3.89 2.45 -2.46
CA SER A 84 5.28 2.07 -2.71
C SER A 84 5.85 2.82 -3.92
N LYS A 85 7.17 2.78 -4.11
CA LYS A 85 7.84 3.33 -5.30
C LYS A 85 7.71 2.36 -6.49
N SER A 86 6.47 2.03 -6.88
CA SER A 86 6.18 0.96 -7.85
C SER A 86 6.07 1.43 -9.30
N LEU A 87 6.02 2.74 -9.56
CA LEU A 87 5.98 3.26 -10.92
C LEU A 87 7.42 3.47 -11.41
N ASP A 88 7.79 2.69 -12.42
CA ASP A 88 9.03 2.88 -13.19
C ASP A 88 8.88 4.12 -14.08
N THR A 89 9.55 5.19 -13.70
CA THR A 89 9.47 6.51 -14.36
C THR A 89 10.20 6.56 -15.69
N ASP A 90 11.04 5.58 -15.99
CA ASP A 90 11.76 5.50 -17.27
C ASP A 90 10.89 4.84 -18.34
N LYS A 91 10.03 3.89 -17.93
CA LYS A 91 9.12 3.19 -18.84
C LYS A 91 7.73 3.81 -18.95
N LYS A 92 7.31 4.60 -17.97
CA LYS A 92 5.95 5.13 -17.88
C LYS A 92 5.93 6.65 -17.98
N VAL A 93 5.04 7.15 -18.83
CA VAL A 93 4.83 8.59 -19.06
C VAL A 93 3.44 9.02 -18.63
N CYS A 94 3.25 10.33 -18.48
CA CYS A 94 1.96 10.91 -18.15
C CYS A 94 0.94 10.66 -19.26
N GLY A 95 -0.22 10.11 -18.91
CA GLY A 95 -1.31 9.88 -19.88
C GLY A 95 -1.96 11.15 -20.45
N HIS A 96 -1.74 12.31 -19.84
CA HIS A 96 -2.33 13.58 -20.29
C HIS A 96 -1.45 14.34 -21.29
N CYS A 97 -0.12 14.32 -21.10
CA CYS A 97 0.81 15.16 -21.86
C CYS A 97 2.08 14.43 -22.31
N LEU A 98 2.17 13.12 -22.05
CA LEU A 98 3.33 12.28 -22.35
C LEU A 98 4.64 12.74 -21.68
N GLY A 99 4.56 13.59 -20.64
CA GLY A 99 5.70 14.03 -19.85
C GLY A 99 6.23 12.95 -18.89
N LYS A 100 7.47 13.12 -18.43
CA LYS A 100 8.09 12.24 -17.43
C LYS A 100 7.48 12.47 -16.04
N PHE A 101 7.60 11.46 -15.18
CA PHE A 101 7.22 11.54 -13.78
C PHE A 101 8.44 11.66 -12.88
N GLU A 102 8.32 12.47 -11.83
CA GLU A 102 9.23 12.47 -10.69
C GLU A 102 8.49 12.04 -9.43
N VAL A 103 9.19 11.31 -8.56
CA VAL A 103 8.61 10.77 -7.33
C VAL A 103 8.97 11.68 -6.15
N TYR A 104 7.98 11.95 -5.30
CA TYR A 104 8.11 12.75 -4.08
C TYR A 104 7.50 11.98 -2.91
N LEU A 105 7.91 12.30 -1.67
CA LEU A 105 7.13 11.88 -0.51
C LEU A 105 5.89 12.77 -0.42
N THR A 106 4.71 12.18 -0.24
CA THR A 106 3.44 12.93 -0.24
C THR A 106 3.40 13.99 0.86
N ARG A 107 4.02 13.73 2.01
CA ARG A 107 4.14 14.71 3.11
C ARG A 107 4.94 15.96 2.72
N ASP A 108 5.92 15.83 1.84
CA ASP A 108 6.81 16.93 1.43
C ASP A 108 6.09 17.84 0.41
N LEU A 109 5.13 17.30 -0.36
CA LEU A 109 4.30 18.07 -1.29
C LEU A 109 3.21 18.89 -0.62
N ASN A 110 2.77 18.50 0.57
CA ASN A 110 1.68 19.16 1.31
C ASN A 110 2.20 20.24 2.28
N SER A 111 3.51 20.31 2.49
CA SER A 111 4.15 21.31 3.36
C SER A 111 4.45 22.56 2.54
N SER A 112 3.90 23.70 2.94
CA SER A 112 4.04 24.99 2.22
C SER A 112 5.47 25.58 2.26
N GLU A 113 6.37 25.03 3.09
CA GLU A 113 7.68 25.66 3.39
C GLU A 113 8.89 24.70 3.32
N GLY A 114 8.74 23.53 2.69
CA GLY A 114 9.86 22.57 2.51
C GLY A 114 10.43 22.60 1.09
N ALA A 115 11.76 22.65 0.96
CA ALA A 115 12.44 22.45 -0.32
C ALA A 115 11.97 21.14 -0.99
N ARG A 116 11.40 21.26 -2.19
CA ARG A 116 10.81 20.14 -2.95
C ARG A 116 11.91 19.24 -3.51
N THR A 117 12.51 18.40 -2.68
CA THR A 117 13.47 17.42 -3.16
C THR A 117 12.75 16.15 -3.65
N PRO A 118 13.04 15.67 -4.88
CA PRO A 118 12.60 14.36 -5.32
C PRO A 118 12.97 13.29 -4.31
N ALA A 119 12.07 12.33 -4.05
CA ALA A 119 12.32 11.21 -3.19
C ALA A 119 13.36 10.29 -3.84
N THR A 120 14.64 10.54 -3.60
CA THR A 120 15.75 9.72 -4.09
C THR A 120 15.52 8.24 -3.76
N PRO A 121 15.82 7.30 -4.67
CA PRO A 121 15.85 5.89 -4.34
C PRO A 121 16.71 5.72 -3.09
N ARG A 122 16.19 5.03 -2.07
CA ARG A 122 17.01 4.69 -0.91
C ARG A 122 18.20 3.93 -1.49
N THR A 123 19.40 4.49 -1.33
CA THR A 123 20.64 3.75 -1.53
C THR A 123 20.51 2.39 -0.85
N PRO A 124 21.08 1.31 -1.41
CA PRO A 124 21.04 0.00 -0.77
C PRO A 124 21.42 0.18 0.69
N ARG A 125 20.56 -0.28 1.61
CA ARG A 125 20.88 -0.22 3.04
C ARG A 125 22.24 -0.86 3.19
N THR A 126 23.21 -0.13 3.73
CA THR A 126 24.45 -0.76 4.21
C THR A 126 24.04 -1.94 5.07
N PRO A 127 24.46 -3.17 4.73
CA PRO A 127 24.05 -4.35 5.48
C PRO A 127 24.45 -4.14 6.95
N ASN A 128 23.52 -4.36 7.87
CA ASN A 128 23.86 -4.25 9.29
C ASN A 128 24.92 -5.31 9.67
N LYS A 129 25.57 -5.14 10.83
CA LYS A 129 26.64 -6.05 11.28
C LYS A 129 26.22 -7.53 11.26
N PHE A 130 24.97 -7.83 11.60
CA PHE A 130 24.44 -9.19 11.56
C PHE A 130 24.30 -9.72 10.12
N ALA A 131 23.84 -8.91 9.17
CA ALA A 131 23.70 -9.30 7.77
C ALA A 131 25.06 -9.57 7.12
N LEU A 132 26.11 -8.81 7.48
CA LEU A 132 27.48 -9.11 7.07
C LEU A 132 27.96 -10.43 7.65
N PHE A 133 27.76 -10.63 8.96
CA PHE A 133 28.13 -11.87 9.64
C PHE A 133 27.43 -13.10 9.04
N VAL A 134 26.13 -13.02 8.78
CA VAL A 134 25.38 -14.09 8.12
C VAL A 134 25.96 -14.36 6.74
N LYS A 135 26.26 -13.33 5.95
CA LYS A 135 26.85 -13.51 4.61
C LYS A 135 28.19 -14.23 4.66
N GLU A 136 29.04 -13.93 5.64
CA GLU A 136 30.36 -14.53 5.81
C GLU A 136 30.27 -15.97 6.32
N SER A 137 29.45 -16.23 7.35
CA SER A 137 29.44 -17.52 8.06
C SER A 137 28.42 -18.54 7.54
N TYR A 138 27.45 -18.14 6.70
CA TYR A 138 26.37 -19.04 6.25
C TYR A 138 26.88 -20.25 5.47
N ALA A 139 27.83 -20.05 4.55
CA ALA A 139 28.38 -21.13 3.74
C ALA A 139 29.13 -22.17 4.61
N GLU A 140 29.77 -21.72 5.69
CA GLU A 140 30.51 -22.60 6.60
C GLU A 140 29.57 -23.47 7.43
N VAL A 141 28.52 -22.88 8.01
CA VAL A 141 27.52 -23.62 8.79
C VAL A 141 26.80 -24.65 7.92
N LYS A 142 26.46 -24.26 6.68
CA LYS A 142 25.79 -25.17 5.75
C LYS A 142 26.71 -26.29 5.25
N LYS A 143 28.01 -26.04 5.09
CA LYS A 143 28.99 -27.08 4.72
C LYS A 143 29.24 -28.08 5.85
N LYS A 144 29.23 -27.63 7.10
CA LYS A 144 29.41 -28.50 8.28
C LYS A 144 28.29 -29.52 8.41
N ASP A 145 27.07 -29.13 8.04
CA ASP A 145 25.94 -30.03 7.97
C ASP A 145 25.02 -29.65 6.81
N ASN A 146 25.18 -30.36 5.69
CA ASN A 146 24.39 -30.16 4.48
C ASN A 146 22.91 -30.55 4.64
N SER A 147 22.51 -31.21 5.74
CA SER A 147 21.13 -31.58 6.00
C SER A 147 20.29 -30.44 6.58
N LEU A 148 20.95 -29.39 7.11
CA LEU A 148 20.28 -28.28 7.77
C LEU A 148 19.45 -27.45 6.79
N LYS A 149 18.19 -27.18 7.18
CA LYS A 149 17.33 -26.25 6.45
C LYS A 149 17.78 -24.82 6.73
N HIS A 150 17.41 -23.91 5.84
CA HIS A 150 17.75 -22.49 5.97
C HIS A 150 17.37 -21.90 7.34
N ALA A 151 16.20 -22.27 7.86
CA ALA A 151 15.73 -21.81 9.17
C ALA A 151 16.67 -22.23 10.31
N ASP A 152 17.19 -23.46 10.28
CA ASP A 152 18.10 -23.99 11.31
C ASP A 152 19.47 -23.31 11.24
N VAL A 153 19.98 -23.09 10.02
CA VAL A 153 21.22 -22.32 9.79
C VAL A 153 21.08 -20.89 10.33
N MET A 154 19.96 -20.22 10.09
CA MET A 154 19.72 -18.86 10.61
C MET A 154 19.63 -18.82 12.14
N LYS A 155 19.08 -19.87 12.78
CA LYS A 155 19.02 -19.98 14.24
C LYS A 155 20.41 -20.13 14.85
N ILE A 156 21.26 -20.99 14.27
CA ILE A 156 22.65 -21.19 14.68
C ILE A 156 23.45 -19.88 14.54
N LEU A 157 23.35 -19.21 13.39
CA LEU A 157 24.05 -17.94 13.16
C LEU A 157 23.59 -16.82 14.10
N SER A 158 22.30 -16.79 14.47
CA SER A 158 21.79 -15.81 15.44
C SER A 158 22.37 -16.03 16.84
N GLN A 159 22.49 -17.29 17.28
CA GLN A 159 23.14 -17.65 18.55
C GLN A 159 24.62 -17.29 18.54
N GLN A 160 25.36 -17.70 17.50
CA GLN A 160 26.79 -17.39 17.35
C GLN A 160 27.05 -15.88 17.33
N PHE A 161 26.21 -15.11 16.64
CA PHE A 161 26.34 -13.65 16.62
C PHE A 161 26.07 -13.06 18.01
N SER A 162 25.06 -13.55 18.74
CA SER A 162 24.77 -13.09 20.10
C SER A 162 25.93 -13.37 21.05
N GLU A 163 26.50 -14.57 21.02
CA GLU A 163 27.67 -14.95 21.84
C GLU A 163 28.90 -14.11 21.50
N LYS A 164 29.17 -13.91 20.20
CA LYS A 164 30.30 -13.11 19.74
C LYS A 164 30.20 -11.64 20.18
N ASN A 165 28.99 -11.09 20.27
CA ASN A 165 28.78 -9.74 20.81
C ASN A 165 28.89 -9.67 22.34
N LYS A 166 28.61 -10.75 23.08
CA LYS A 166 28.78 -10.82 24.54
C LYS A 166 30.24 -10.96 24.99
N ILE A 167 31.09 -11.54 24.13
CA ILE A 167 32.53 -11.73 24.41
C ILE A 167 33.34 -10.47 24.07
N SER A 168 32.77 -9.56 23.28
CA SER A 168 33.41 -8.32 22.83
C SER A 168 33.04 -7.06 23.65
N GLU A 169 32.37 -7.23 24.79
CA GLU A 169 32.23 -6.22 25.85
C GLU A 169 33.19 -6.55 26.99
#